data_AF-A0A1R4KB06-F1
#
_entry.id   AF-A0A1R4KB06-F1
#
_cell.length_a   1.000
_cell.length_b   1.000
_cell.length_c   1.000
_cell.angle_alpha   90.00
_cell.angle_beta   90.00
_cell.angle_gamma   90.00
#
_symmetry.space_group_name_H-M   'P 1'
#
loop_
_entity.id
_entity.type
_entity.pdbx_description
1 polymer ?
#
loop_
_entity_poly.entity_id
_entity_poly.type
_entity_poly.pdbx_seq_one_letter_code
_entity_poly.pdbx_strand_id
1 'polypeptide(L)'
;MPTFSDPAADAEEMWQSARGLAHATRGIGRPEDVYDVFGAVTATLRALTQSLEQIAHWNLAHTDRARTDDGNVETGADQARATAFFALGAASTLAQASDLVMMAHSAAGQIAWQPATEPGVRDALAARQVELTDESDPGPGPSGPASSGRALD
;
A
#
# COMPACT_ATOMS: atom_id res chain seq x y z
N MET A 1 12.11 12.97 -22.09
CA MET A 1 11.81 14.13 -21.23
C MET A 1 10.36 14.46 -21.50
N PRO A 2 9.48 14.44 -20.48
CA PRO A 2 8.10 14.84 -20.65
C PRO A 2 8.03 16.31 -21.11
N THR A 3 7.16 16.59 -22.07
CA THR A 3 7.02 17.93 -22.67
C THR A 3 5.88 18.73 -22.05
N PHE A 4 4.95 18.05 -21.34
CA PHE A 4 3.86 18.65 -20.57
C PHE A 4 2.96 19.61 -21.38
N SER A 5 2.93 19.45 -22.70
CA SER A 5 2.22 20.32 -23.63
C SER A 5 1.16 19.60 -24.46
N ASP A 6 1.17 18.26 -24.44
CA ASP A 6 0.20 17.42 -25.16
C ASP A 6 -0.45 16.46 -24.15
N PRO A 7 -1.63 16.82 -23.61
CA PRO A 7 -2.32 16.00 -22.61
C PRO A 7 -2.61 14.56 -23.07
N ALA A 8 -2.75 14.31 -24.38
CA ALA A 8 -3.01 12.97 -24.89
C ALA A 8 -1.73 12.12 -24.90
N ALA A 9 -0.62 12.68 -25.36
CA ALA A 9 0.68 12.02 -25.29
C ALA A 9 1.12 11.80 -23.84
N ASP A 10 0.93 12.79 -22.96
CA ASP A 10 1.27 12.69 -21.54
C ASP A 10 0.43 11.59 -20.83
N ALA A 11 -0.84 11.42 -21.19
CA ALA A 11 -1.69 10.36 -20.67
C ALA A 11 -1.22 8.95 -21.10
N GLU A 12 -0.73 8.79 -22.33
CA GLU A 12 -0.16 7.54 -22.82
C GLU A 12 1.17 7.21 -22.11
N GLU A 13 2.07 8.19 -21.96
CA GLU A 13 3.31 8.02 -21.20
C GLU A 13 3.05 7.61 -19.75
N MET A 14 2.05 8.23 -19.11
CA MET A 14 1.59 7.85 -17.77
C MET A 14 1.10 6.41 -17.72
N TRP A 15 0.28 5.97 -18.69
CA TRP A 15 -0.21 4.59 -18.74
C TRP A 15 0.93 3.58 -18.86
N GLN A 16 1.90 3.84 -19.74
CA GLN A 16 3.07 2.98 -19.89
C GLN A 16 3.90 2.94 -18.61
N SER A 17 4.09 4.09 -17.96
CA SER A 17 4.84 4.18 -16.70
C SER A 17 4.14 3.41 -15.58
N ALA A 18 2.81 3.52 -15.46
CA ALA A 18 2.01 2.76 -14.49
C ALA A 18 2.09 1.24 -14.75
N ARG A 19 2.07 0.81 -16.01
CA ARG A 19 2.29 -0.61 -16.37
C ARG A 19 3.69 -1.08 -16.01
N GLY A 20 4.70 -0.28 -16.30
CA GLY A 20 6.09 -0.54 -15.91
C GLY A 20 6.22 -0.70 -14.40
N LEU A 21 5.64 0.22 -13.63
CA LEU A 21 5.60 0.14 -12.17
C LEU A 21 4.91 -1.14 -11.70
N ALA A 22 3.71 -1.44 -12.20
CA ALA A 22 2.98 -2.64 -11.83
C ALA A 22 3.74 -3.94 -12.17
N HIS A 23 4.57 -3.92 -13.22
CA HIS A 23 5.47 -5.02 -13.54
C HIS A 23 6.61 -5.13 -12.51
N ALA A 24 7.32 -4.02 -12.27
CA ALA A 24 8.47 -3.96 -11.39
C ALA A 24 8.13 -4.27 -9.92
N THR A 25 6.95 -3.87 -9.43
CA THR A 25 6.55 -4.11 -8.03
C THR A 25 6.42 -5.58 -7.67
N ARG A 26 6.30 -6.50 -8.65
CA ARG A 26 6.31 -7.96 -8.41
C ARG A 26 7.66 -8.49 -7.94
N GLY A 27 8.74 -7.78 -8.27
CA GLY A 27 10.12 -8.22 -8.04
C GLY A 27 10.89 -7.31 -7.09
N ILE A 28 10.21 -6.58 -6.19
CA ILE A 28 10.89 -5.73 -5.20
C ILE A 28 11.76 -6.63 -4.32
N GLY A 29 13.07 -6.50 -4.52
CA GLY A 29 14.07 -7.38 -3.90
C GLY A 29 14.45 -6.93 -2.49
N ARG A 30 14.51 -5.61 -2.25
CA ARG A 30 14.76 -5.06 -0.92
C ARG A 30 13.52 -4.38 -0.37
N PRO A 31 13.09 -4.70 0.86
CA PRO A 31 11.91 -4.07 1.45
C PRO A 31 11.98 -2.54 1.51
N GLU A 32 13.17 -1.95 1.63
CA GLU A 32 13.37 -0.50 1.64
C GLU A 32 13.05 0.18 0.30
N ASP A 33 13.11 -0.53 -0.83
CA ASP A 33 12.78 0.05 -2.14
C ASP A 33 11.27 0.39 -2.26
N VAL A 34 10.44 -0.18 -1.39
CA VAL A 34 8.99 0.11 -1.30
C VAL A 34 8.72 1.57 -0.91
N TYR A 35 9.62 2.23 -0.19
CA TYR A 35 9.41 3.61 0.27
C TYR A 35 9.36 4.61 -0.88
N ASP A 36 10.32 4.51 -1.81
CA ASP A 36 10.36 5.37 -3.00
C ASP A 36 9.15 5.14 -3.89
N VAL A 37 8.71 3.88 -4.01
CA VAL A 37 7.50 3.51 -4.74
C VAL A 37 6.27 4.19 -4.15
N PHE A 38 6.08 4.14 -2.83
CA PHE A 38 4.96 4.81 -2.18
C PHE A 38 4.99 6.33 -2.38
N GLY A 39 6.15 6.97 -2.25
CA GLY A 39 6.29 8.41 -2.50
C GLY A 39 5.90 8.79 -3.93
N ALA A 40 6.37 8.03 -4.92
CA ALA A 40 6.03 8.23 -6.32
C ALA A 40 4.52 7.98 -6.59
N VAL A 41 3.93 6.96 -5.98
CA VAL A 41 2.49 6.67 -6.11
C VAL A 41 1.64 7.80 -5.51
N THR A 42 1.97 8.30 -4.31
CA THR A 42 1.27 9.44 -3.70
C THR A 42 1.36 10.68 -4.58
N ALA A 43 2.54 11.01 -5.12
CA ALA A 43 2.71 12.14 -6.03
C ALA A 43 1.88 11.96 -7.32
N THR A 44 1.85 10.75 -7.87
CA THR A 44 1.07 10.41 -9.07
C THR A 44 -0.43 10.56 -8.82
N LEU A 45 -0.94 10.04 -7.70
CA LEU A 45 -2.35 10.18 -7.33
C LEU A 45 -2.77 11.65 -7.20
N ARG A 46 -1.92 12.47 -6.57
CA ARG A 46 -2.17 13.91 -6.45
C ARG A 46 -2.19 14.63 -7.79
N ALA A 47 -1.26 14.30 -8.69
CA ALA A 47 -1.26 14.83 -10.06
C ALA A 47 -2.52 14.42 -10.83
N LEU A 48 -2.97 13.16 -10.70
CA LEU A 48 -4.21 12.68 -11.29
C LEU A 48 -5.46 13.39 -10.75
N THR A 49 -5.54 13.62 -9.43
CA THR A 49 -6.59 14.44 -8.82
C THR A 49 -6.65 15.80 -9.48
N GLN A 50 -5.50 16.48 -9.62
CA GLN A 50 -5.42 17.79 -10.26
C GLN A 50 -5.86 17.76 -11.72
N SER A 51 -5.44 16.76 -12.51
CA SER A 51 -5.84 16.62 -13.91
C SER A 51 -7.35 16.41 -14.06
N LEU A 52 -7.97 15.61 -13.19
CA LEU A 52 -9.42 15.39 -13.20
C LEU A 52 -10.19 16.65 -12.82
N GLU A 53 -9.72 17.41 -11.82
CA GLU A 53 -10.29 18.71 -11.48
C GLU A 53 -10.21 19.70 -12.66
N GLN A 54 -9.08 19.73 -13.37
CA GLN A 54 -8.92 20.57 -14.56
C GLN A 54 -9.89 20.17 -15.68
N ILE A 55 -10.04 18.87 -15.96
CA ILE A 55 -11.00 18.35 -16.95
C ILE A 55 -12.44 18.74 -16.57
N ALA A 56 -12.79 18.62 -15.28
CA ALA A 56 -14.11 19.00 -14.80
C ALA A 56 -14.38 20.50 -14.99
N HIS A 57 -13.45 21.36 -14.56
CA HIS A 57 -13.57 22.80 -14.71
C HIS A 57 -13.63 23.22 -16.19
N TRP A 58 -12.85 22.59 -17.06
CA TRP A 58 -12.92 22.84 -18.50
C TRP A 58 -14.32 22.52 -19.04
N ASN A 59 -14.90 21.38 -18.68
CA ASN A 59 -16.25 21.01 -19.14
C ASN A 59 -17.31 22.01 -18.66
N LEU A 60 -17.27 22.42 -17.38
CA LEU A 60 -18.21 23.41 -16.84
C LEU A 60 -18.08 24.76 -17.55
N ALA A 61 -16.85 25.22 -17.80
CA ALA A 61 -16.58 26.49 -18.45
C ALA A 61 -16.99 26.54 -19.94
N HIS A 62 -17.21 25.38 -20.58
CA HIS A 62 -17.54 25.27 -22.01
C HIS A 62 -18.95 24.70 -22.25
N THR A 63 -19.81 24.69 -21.24
CA THR A 63 -21.20 24.21 -21.36
C THR A 63 -22.02 24.97 -22.41
N ASP A 64 -21.72 26.25 -22.65
CA ASP A 64 -22.34 27.09 -23.68
C ASP A 64 -22.03 26.65 -25.12
N ARG A 65 -20.91 25.93 -25.30
CA ARG A 65 -20.45 25.41 -26.59
C ARG A 65 -20.82 23.95 -26.81
N ALA A 66 -21.34 23.28 -25.79
CA ALA A 66 -21.63 21.85 -25.83
C ALA A 66 -22.88 21.55 -26.65
N ARG A 67 -22.76 20.60 -27.59
CA ARG A 67 -23.85 20.07 -28.41
C ARG A 67 -23.59 18.60 -28.65
N THR A 68 -24.65 17.80 -28.77
CA THR A 68 -24.57 16.42 -29.26
C THR A 68 -24.27 16.39 -30.77
N ASP A 69 -23.97 15.20 -31.31
CA ASP A 69 -23.67 15.02 -32.74
C ASP A 69 -24.82 15.44 -33.68
N ASP A 70 -26.08 15.35 -33.22
CA ASP A 70 -27.27 15.84 -33.90
C ASP A 70 -27.58 17.32 -33.63
N GLY A 71 -26.75 18.00 -32.82
CA GLY A 71 -26.80 19.45 -32.58
C GLY A 71 -27.63 19.89 -31.37
N ASN A 72 -28.11 18.96 -30.53
CA ASN A 72 -28.89 19.29 -29.34
C ASN A 72 -28.03 19.95 -28.26
N VAL A 73 -28.36 21.21 -27.94
CA VAL A 73 -27.63 22.04 -26.98
C VAL A 73 -27.90 21.66 -25.54
N GLU A 74 -29.16 21.40 -25.21
CA GLU A 74 -29.57 21.09 -23.85
C GLU A 74 -28.92 19.78 -23.41
N THR A 75 -29.05 18.74 -24.24
CA THR A 75 -28.42 17.45 -23.98
C THR A 75 -26.89 17.56 -23.95
N GLY A 76 -26.28 18.34 -24.83
CA GLY A 76 -24.83 18.58 -24.82
C GLY A 76 -24.36 19.25 -23.52
N ALA A 77 -25.05 20.29 -23.07
CA ALA A 77 -24.74 20.98 -21.82
C ALA A 77 -24.90 20.06 -20.60
N ASP A 78 -25.93 19.22 -20.58
CA ASP A 78 -26.13 18.23 -19.51
C ASP A 78 -25.03 17.16 -19.50
N GLN A 79 -24.59 16.69 -20.68
CA GLN A 79 -23.47 15.77 -20.79
C GLN A 79 -22.16 16.39 -20.28
N ALA A 80 -21.88 17.65 -20.61
CA ALA A 80 -20.70 18.36 -20.10
C ALA A 80 -20.73 18.49 -18.56
N ARG A 81 -21.89 18.81 -17.98
CA ARG A 81 -22.07 18.83 -16.52
C ARG A 81 -21.90 17.45 -15.90
N ALA A 82 -22.44 16.41 -16.52
CA ALA A 82 -22.30 15.04 -16.05
C ALA A 82 -20.82 14.60 -16.06
N THR A 83 -20.08 14.89 -17.13
CA THR A 83 -18.64 14.67 -17.22
C THR A 83 -17.91 15.34 -16.06
N ALA A 84 -18.20 16.61 -15.78
CA ALA A 84 -17.59 17.32 -14.67
C ALA A 84 -17.92 16.70 -13.30
N PHE A 85 -19.18 16.31 -13.08
CA PHE A 85 -19.61 15.63 -11.86
C PHE A 85 -18.82 14.34 -11.63
N PHE A 86 -18.73 13.48 -12.65
CA PHE A 86 -18.00 12.21 -12.53
C PHE A 86 -16.49 12.43 -12.37
N ALA A 87 -15.89 13.39 -13.07
CA ALA A 87 -14.48 13.71 -12.93
C ALA A 87 -14.14 14.22 -11.51
N LEU A 88 -14.96 15.10 -10.93
CA LEU A 88 -14.80 15.55 -9.54
C LEU A 88 -15.02 14.42 -8.54
N GLY A 89 -15.99 13.54 -8.78
CA GLY A 89 -16.20 12.33 -7.98
C GLY A 89 -14.95 11.44 -7.96
N ALA A 90 -14.37 11.17 -9.14
CA ALA A 90 -13.13 10.41 -9.25
C ALA A 90 -11.95 11.11 -8.58
N ALA A 91 -11.80 12.42 -8.74
CA ALA A 91 -10.75 13.22 -8.08
C ALA A 91 -10.81 13.09 -6.54
N SER A 92 -12.01 13.15 -5.97
CA SER A 92 -12.25 12.93 -4.54
C SER A 92 -11.89 11.52 -4.09
N THR A 93 -12.23 10.50 -4.88
CA THR A 93 -11.83 9.11 -4.58
C THR A 93 -10.31 8.94 -4.62
N LEU A 94 -9.61 9.55 -5.57
CA LEU A 94 -8.15 9.50 -5.64
C LEU A 94 -7.48 10.22 -4.47
N ALA A 95 -8.05 11.34 -3.99
CA ALA A 95 -7.57 12.02 -2.80
C ALA A 95 -7.66 11.10 -1.56
N GLN A 96 -8.79 10.40 -1.37
CA GLN A 96 -8.94 9.41 -0.30
C GLN A 96 -7.96 8.24 -0.45
N ALA A 97 -7.74 7.76 -1.68
CA ALA A 97 -6.74 6.72 -1.94
C ALA A 97 -5.32 7.20 -1.60
N SER A 98 -4.99 8.47 -1.88
CA SER A 98 -3.70 9.07 -1.51
C SER A 98 -3.49 9.05 0.00
N ASP A 99 -4.52 9.36 0.80
CA ASP A 99 -4.43 9.30 2.26
C ASP A 99 -4.17 7.86 2.75
N LEU A 100 -4.85 6.87 2.17
CA LEU A 100 -4.61 5.45 2.45
C LEU A 100 -3.20 5.01 2.08
N VAL A 101 -2.67 5.46 0.94
CA VAL A 101 -1.28 5.18 0.54
C VAL A 101 -0.29 5.81 1.53
N MET A 102 -0.54 7.05 1.99
CA MET A 102 0.30 7.67 3.01
C MET A 102 0.25 6.93 4.36
N MET A 103 -0.91 6.45 4.78
CA MET A 103 -1.04 5.59 5.96
C MET A 103 -0.29 4.28 5.80
N ALA A 104 -0.38 3.63 4.64
CA ALA A 104 0.37 2.41 4.34
C ALA A 104 1.89 2.66 4.34
N HIS A 105 2.34 3.77 3.77
CA HIS A 105 3.74 4.19 3.80
C HIS A 105 4.24 4.41 5.24
N SER A 106 3.46 5.11 6.06
CA SER A 106 3.78 5.32 7.49
C SER A 106 3.88 4.00 8.25
N ALA A 107 2.93 3.08 8.03
CA ALA A 107 2.94 1.75 8.64
C ALA A 107 4.15 0.92 8.17
N ALA A 108 4.49 0.97 6.88
CA ALA A 108 5.68 0.32 6.34
C ALA A 108 6.94 0.82 7.05
N GLY A 109 7.01 2.12 7.33
CA GLY A 109 8.09 2.78 8.08
C GLY A 109 8.34 2.22 9.48
N GLN A 110 7.36 1.54 10.07
CA GLN A 110 7.48 0.91 11.39
C GLN A 110 7.99 -0.54 11.33
N ILE A 111 8.16 -1.11 10.13
CA ILE A 111 8.56 -2.50 9.98
C ILE A 111 10.09 -2.62 10.00
N ALA A 112 10.60 -3.33 11.01
CA ALA A 112 12.00 -3.75 11.06
C ALA A 112 12.16 -5.14 10.41
N TRP A 113 12.48 -5.15 9.11
CA TRP A 113 12.73 -6.40 8.38
C TRP A 113 14.02 -7.06 8.87
N GLN A 114 13.91 -8.28 9.38
CA GLN A 114 15.08 -9.08 9.75
C GLN A 114 15.65 -9.76 8.49
N PRO A 115 16.98 -9.93 8.40
CA PRO A 115 17.57 -10.73 7.34
C PRO A 115 16.93 -12.12 7.30
N ALA A 116 16.74 -12.66 6.09
CA ALA A 116 16.28 -14.03 5.95
C ALA A 116 17.27 -14.96 6.67
N THR A 117 16.82 -15.60 7.75
CA THR A 117 17.67 -16.52 8.51
C THR A 117 18.01 -17.70 7.61
N GLU A 118 19.30 -17.96 7.40
CA GLU A 118 19.69 -19.18 6.69
C GLU A 118 19.15 -20.40 7.44
N PRO A 119 18.67 -21.44 6.72
CA PRO A 119 18.02 -22.60 7.34
C PRO A 119 18.83 -23.19 8.51
N GLY A 120 20.16 -23.31 8.34
CA GLY A 120 21.05 -23.83 9.38
C GLY A 120 21.16 -22.96 10.64
N VAL A 121 20.98 -21.64 10.53
CA VAL A 121 20.98 -20.73 11.69
C VAL A 121 19.67 -20.84 12.45
N ARG A 122 18.53 -21.05 11.76
CA ARG A 122 17.23 -21.34 12.40
C ARG A 122 17.28 -22.64 13.19
N ASP A 123 17.81 -23.70 12.58
CA ASP A 123 17.90 -25.02 13.21
C ASP A 123 18.84 -24.99 14.42
N ALA A 124 19.97 -24.28 14.32
CA ALA A 124 20.88 -24.09 15.45
C ALA A 124 20.27 -23.23 16.58
N LEU A 125 19.50 -22.18 16.26
CA LEU A 125 18.78 -21.40 17.27
C LEU A 125 17.71 -22.24 17.96
N ALA A 126 16.97 -23.06 17.21
CA ALA A 126 15.94 -23.94 17.75
C ALA A 126 16.55 -25.00 18.69
N ALA A 127 17.67 -25.62 18.30
CA ALA A 127 18.40 -26.56 19.15
C ALA A 127 18.90 -25.89 20.45
N ARG A 128 19.41 -24.66 20.34
CA ARG A 128 19.89 -23.89 21.51
C ARG A 128 18.76 -23.48 22.45
N GLN A 129 17.58 -23.14 21.92
CA GLN A 129 16.39 -22.82 22.71
C GLN A 129 15.92 -24.02 23.53
N VAL A 130 15.95 -25.23 22.96
CA VAL A 130 15.59 -26.49 23.64
C VAL A 130 16.55 -26.81 24.79
N GLU A 131 17.85 -26.65 24.56
CA GLU A 131 18.89 -26.88 25.57
C GLU A 131 18.73 -25.93 26.78
N LEU A 132 18.42 -24.64 26.53
CA LEU A 132 18.16 -23.65 27.58
C LEU A 132 16.87 -23.93 28.38
N THR A 133 15.85 -24.52 27.74
CA THR A 133 14.61 -24.92 28.43
C THR A 133 14.78 -26.20 29.25
N ASP A 134 15.64 -27.12 28.83
CA ASP A 134 15.94 -28.37 29.54
C ASP A 134 16.83 -28.10 30.77
N GLU A 135 17.75 -27.13 30.68
CA GLU A 135 18.59 -26.68 31.82
C GLU A 135 17.80 -25.87 32.86
N SER A 136 16.60 -25.39 32.51
CA SER A 136 15.74 -24.57 33.37
C SER A 136 14.67 -25.38 34.12
N ASP A 137 14.57 -26.70 33.93
CA ASP A 137 13.68 -27.57 34.71
C ASP A 137 14.39 -28.00 36.00
N PRO A 138 14.06 -27.41 37.18
CA PRO A 138 14.59 -27.92 38.43
C PRO A 138 13.89 -29.25 38.70
N GLY A 139 14.53 -30.35 38.30
CA GLY A 139 14.02 -31.70 38.53
C GLY A 139 13.50 -31.90 39.96
N PRO A 140 12.52 -32.80 40.17
CA PRO A 140 11.81 -32.89 41.44
C PRO A 140 12.81 -33.11 42.58
N GLY A 141 12.87 -32.13 43.49
CA GLY A 141 13.79 -32.16 44.63
C GLY A 141 13.72 -33.48 45.40
N PRO A 142 14.83 -33.94 45.99
CA PRO A 142 14.92 -35.29 46.55
C PRO A 142 13.83 -35.52 47.60
N SER A 143 12.99 -36.52 47.34
CA SER A 143 11.96 -36.98 48.28
C SER A 143 12.65 -37.51 49.54
N GLY A 144 12.46 -36.80 50.65
CA GLY A 144 13.00 -37.19 51.97
C GLY A 144 12.43 -38.53 52.45
N PRO A 145 13.18 -39.29 53.28
CA PRO A 145 12.80 -40.66 53.61
C PRO A 145 11.56 -40.71 54.50
N ALA A 146 10.72 -41.71 54.23
CA ALA A 146 9.49 -42.00 54.96
C ALA A 146 9.78 -42.30 56.44
N SER A 147 9.16 -41.54 57.34
CA SER A 147 9.16 -41.81 58.77
C SER A 147 8.23 -43.00 59.07
N SER A 148 8.78 -44.19 59.27
CA SER A 148 8.06 -45.31 59.87
C SER A 148 7.83 -45.02 61.37
N GLY A 149 6.61 -44.58 61.69
CA GLY A 149 6.11 -44.49 63.06
C GLY A 149 5.90 -45.88 63.65
N ARG A 150 6.75 -46.21 64.62
CA ARG A 150 6.77 -47.41 65.44
C ARG A 150 5.55 -47.44 66.37
N ALA A 151 4.73 -48.48 66.27
CA ALA A 151 3.82 -48.89 67.34
C ALA A 151 4.64 -49.47 68.50
N LEU A 152 4.34 -49.09 69.74
CA LEU A 152 4.53 -49.88 70.96
C LEU A 152 3.65 -49.27 72.07
N ASP A 153 2.77 -50.14 72.59
CA ASP A 153 2.09 -50.21 73.90
C ASP A 153 1.35 -49.00 74.51
#